data_AF-A0A0F7RXQ2-F1
#
_entry.id   AF-A0A0F7RXQ2-F1
#
_cell.length_a   1.000
_cell.length_b   1.000
_cell.length_c   1.000
_cell.angle_alpha   90.00
_cell.angle_beta   90.00
_cell.angle_gamma   90.00
#
_symmetry.space_group_name_H-M   'P 1'
#
loop_
_entity.id
_entity.type
_entity.pdbx_description
1 polymer ?
#
loop_
_entity_poly.entity_id
_entity_poly.type
_entity_poly.pdbx_seq_one_letter_code
_entity_poly.pdbx_strand_id
1 'polypeptide(L)'
;YKTLVYARKRDYASHRFWAQLHTYISYAVPMQRIWMYVNFGIGLVLPLLPPKVLAMFDYPLTDADIGSAELSAFANTVFMTWLSTLLIVYRDWRMPKSKQT
;
A
#
# COMPACT_ATOMS: atom_id res chain seq x y z
N TYR A 1 9.21 1.10 27.72
CA TYR A 1 9.12 0.47 29.05
C TYR A 1 7.92 1.00 29.87
N LYS A 2 7.82 2.31 30.16
CA LYS A 2 6.73 2.88 30.98
C LYS A 2 5.33 2.69 30.36
N THR A 3 5.17 2.86 29.04
CA THR A 3 3.88 2.72 28.33
C THR A 3 3.27 1.33 28.47
N LEU A 4 4.08 0.27 28.34
CA LEU A 4 3.63 -1.12 28.51
C LEU A 4 3.24 -1.42 29.98
N VAL A 5 3.95 -0.84 30.95
CA VAL A 5 3.66 -1.01 32.38
C VAL A 5 2.33 -0.33 32.76
N TYR A 6 2.08 0.88 32.26
CA TYR A 6 0.80 1.57 32.47
C TYR A 6 -0.36 0.92 31.70
N ALA A 7 -0.14 0.47 30.47
CA ALA A 7 -1.16 -0.23 29.67
C ALA A 7 -1.57 -1.57 30.30
N ARG A 8 -0.60 -2.34 30.83
CA ARG A 8 -0.87 -3.59 31.57
C ARG A 8 -1.67 -3.37 32.86
N LYS A 9 -1.54 -2.20 33.49
CA LYS A 9 -2.28 -1.84 34.72
C LYS A 9 -3.72 -1.37 34.48
N ARG A 10 -4.13 -1.09 33.24
CA ARG A 10 -5.49 -0.64 32.89
C ARG A 10 -6.16 -1.65 31.95
N ASP A 11 -6.14 -1.36 30.65
CA ASP A 11 -6.79 -2.14 29.60
C ASP A 11 -5.77 -2.60 28.56
N TYR A 12 -5.11 -3.70 28.89
CA TYR A 12 -4.08 -4.29 28.04
C TYR A 12 -4.66 -4.84 26.73
N ALA A 13 -5.92 -5.28 26.73
CA ALA A 13 -6.58 -5.84 25.55
C ALA A 13 -6.77 -4.76 24.48
N SER A 14 -7.34 -3.61 24.85
CA SER A 14 -7.50 -2.48 23.93
C SER A 14 -6.15 -1.94 23.47
N HIS A 15 -5.17 -1.79 24.37
CA HIS A 15 -3.83 -1.33 23.97
C HIS A 15 -3.17 -2.27 22.96
N ARG A 16 -3.27 -3.59 23.18
CA ARG A 16 -2.74 -4.60 22.25
C ARG A 16 -3.42 -4.52 20.89
N PHE A 17 -4.75 -4.36 20.86
CA PHE A 17 -5.48 -4.17 19.61
C PHE A 17 -4.99 -2.94 18.84
N TRP A 18 -4.90 -1.79 19.50
CA TRP A 18 -4.43 -0.54 18.88
C TRP A 18 -2.97 -0.64 18.41
N ALA A 19 -2.10 -1.29 19.17
CA ALA A 19 -0.71 -1.51 18.78
C ALA A 19 -0.60 -2.42 17.53
N GLN A 20 -1.41 -3.48 17.48
CA GLN A 20 -1.47 -4.36 16.31
C GLN A 20 -2.00 -3.61 15.08
N LEU A 21 -3.07 -2.83 15.24
CA LEU A 21 -3.63 -2.01 14.16
C LEU A 21 -2.61 -0.99 13.63
N HIS A 22 -1.95 -0.23 14.51
CA HIS A 22 -0.93 0.74 14.11
C HIS A 22 0.25 0.09 13.39
N THR A 23 0.66 -1.11 13.83
CA THR A 23 1.74 -1.86 13.16
C THR A 23 1.36 -2.17 11.72
N TYR A 24 0.13 -2.63 11.49
CA TYR A 24 -0.32 -2.95 10.14
C TYR A 24 -0.56 -1.71 9.27
N ILE A 25 -1.12 -0.64 9.82
CA ILE A 25 -1.27 0.64 9.10
C ILE A 25 0.11 1.20 8.71
N SER A 26 1.12 0.99 9.54
CA SER A 26 2.48 1.46 9.26
C SER A 26 3.11 0.77 8.04
N TYR A 27 2.65 -0.43 7.65
CA TYR A 27 3.06 -1.06 6.38
C TYR A 27 2.52 -0.33 5.14
N ALA A 28 1.47 0.48 5.26
CA ALA A 28 0.98 1.26 4.13
C ALA A 28 2.04 2.22 3.58
N VAL A 29 2.89 2.80 4.44
CA VAL A 29 3.95 3.73 4.01
C VAL A 29 5.00 3.08 3.09
N PRO A 30 5.68 1.98 3.48
CA PRO A 30 6.61 1.31 2.59
C PRO A 30 5.91 0.68 1.37
N MET A 31 4.69 0.16 1.53
CA MET A 31 3.93 -0.37 0.39
C MET A 31 3.58 0.72 -0.63
N GLN A 32 3.22 1.92 -0.18
CA GLN A 32 2.97 3.06 -1.06
C GLN A 32 4.22 3.46 -1.84
N ARG A 33 5.39 3.42 -1.21
CA ARG A 33 6.66 3.66 -1.92
C ARG A 33 6.92 2.61 -2.99
N ILE A 34 6.68 1.33 -2.69
CA ILE A 34 6.85 0.24 -3.67
C ILE A 34 5.95 0.48 -4.88
N TRP A 35 4.65 0.73 -4.66
CA TRP A 35 3.71 0.94 -5.76
C TRP A 35 3.99 2.23 -6.54
N MET A 36 4.51 3.27 -5.89
CA MET A 36 4.95 4.49 -6.55
C MET A 36 6.14 4.20 -7.49
N TYR A 37 7.13 3.40 -7.06
CA TYR A 37 8.24 3.01 -7.93
C TYR A 37 7.80 2.09 -9.08
N VAL A 38 6.86 1.18 -8.85
CA VAL A 38 6.28 0.35 -9.89
C VAL A 38 5.58 1.21 -10.94
N ASN A 39 4.73 2.15 -10.52
CA ASN A 39 4.04 3.06 -11.44
C ASN A 39 5.01 3.97 -12.18
N PHE A 40 6.07 4.44 -11.52
CA PHE A 40 7.13 5.21 -12.17
C PHE A 40 7.85 4.38 -13.25
N GLY A 41 8.22 3.13 -12.94
CA GLY A 41 8.82 2.22 -13.91
C GLY A 41 7.91 1.96 -15.11
N ILE A 42 6.62 1.74 -14.86
CA ILE A 42 5.60 1.57 -15.92
C ILE A 42 5.51 2.84 -16.77
N GLY A 43 5.47 4.02 -16.16
CA GLY A 43 5.41 5.32 -16.84
C GLY A 43 6.64 5.61 -17.71
N LEU A 44 7.81 5.09 -17.36
CA LEU A 44 9.02 5.21 -18.20
C LEU A 44 8.99 4.28 -19.42
N VAL A 45 8.34 3.13 -19.31
CA VAL A 45 8.34 2.10 -20.37
C VAL A 45 7.15 2.27 -21.33
N LEU A 46 5.98 2.69 -20.82
CA LEU A 46 4.76 2.89 -21.61
C LEU A 46 4.99 3.67 -22.91
N PRO A 47 5.65 4.85 -22.90
CA PRO A 47 5.85 5.66 -24.11
C PRO A 47 6.68 4.97 -25.20
N LEU A 48 7.43 3.92 -24.85
CA LEU A 48 8.26 3.16 -25.80
C LEU A 48 7.44 2.12 -26.57
N LEU A 49 6.18 1.89 -26.20
CA LEU A 49 5.32 0.91 -26.86
C LEU A 49 4.81 1.43 -28.21
N PRO A 50 4.48 0.53 -29.16
CA PRO A 50 3.92 0.93 -30.44
C PRO A 50 2.60 1.72 -30.28
N PRO A 51 2.28 2.68 -31.16
CA PRO A 51 1.06 3.49 -31.06
C PRO A 51 -0.24 2.68 -30.96
N LYS A 52 -0.30 1.51 -31.61
CA LYS A 52 -1.46 0.58 -31.51
C LYS A 52 -1.69 0.08 -30.09
N VAL A 53 -0.62 -0.16 -29.34
CA VAL A 53 -0.66 -0.63 -27.96
C VAL A 53 -0.98 0.53 -27.03
N LEU A 54 -0.40 1.70 -27.25
CA LEU A 54 -0.74 2.92 -26.52
C LEU A 54 -2.23 3.28 -26.63
N ALA A 55 -2.82 3.15 -27.82
CA ALA A 55 -4.25 3.35 -28.04
C ALA A 55 -5.12 2.31 -27.30
N MET A 56 -4.65 1.07 -27.16
CA MET A 56 -5.36 0.04 -26.39
C MET A 56 -5.40 0.36 -24.89
N PHE A 57 -4.38 1.04 -24.38
CA PHE A 57 -4.28 1.45 -22.98
C PHE A 57 -4.84 2.85 -22.69
N ASP A 58 -5.49 3.48 -23.69
CA ASP A 58 -6.00 4.86 -23.58
C ASP A 58 -4.94 5.84 -23.07
N TYR A 59 -3.72 5.71 -23.60
CA TYR A 59 -2.58 6.49 -23.15
C TYR A 59 -2.80 7.99 -23.42
N PRO A 60 -2.58 8.89 -22.43
CA PRO A 60 -2.83 10.33 -22.59
C PRO A 60 -1.87 10.94 -23.63
N LEU A 61 -2.44 11.62 -24.64
CA LEU A 61 -1.67 12.28 -25.70
C LEU A 61 -1.68 13.81 -25.60
N THR A 62 -2.60 14.39 -24.81
CA THR A 62 -2.70 15.84 -24.62
C THR A 62 -2.42 16.24 -23.17
N ASP A 63 -1.99 17.48 -22.95
CA ASP A 63 -1.72 18.01 -21.61
C ASP A 63 -2.94 17.95 -20.67
N ALA A 64 -4.15 18.08 -21.23
CA ALA A 64 -5.39 17.95 -20.47
C ALA A 64 -5.61 16.51 -19.96
N ASP A 65 -5.21 15.52 -20.76
CA ASP A 65 -5.34 14.11 -20.41
C ASP A 65 -4.29 13.68 -19.37
N ILE A 66 -3.11 14.30 -19.40
CA ILE A 66 -2.01 14.01 -18.46
C ILE A 66 -2.46 14.24 -17.02
N GLY A 67 -3.13 15.36 -16.71
CA GLY A 67 -3.58 15.64 -15.34
C GLY A 67 -4.56 14.60 -14.78
N SER A 68 -5.48 14.11 -15.60
CA SER A 68 -6.41 13.03 -15.23
C SER A 68 -5.69 11.70 -15.03
N ALA A 69 -4.72 11.39 -15.90
CA ALA A 69 -3.91 10.20 -15.82
C ALA A 69 -3.01 10.18 -14.58
N GLU A 70 -2.41 11.32 -14.21
CA GLU A 70 -1.60 11.46 -13.00
C GLU A 70 -2.42 11.21 -11.72
N LEU A 71 -3.61 11.82 -11.65
CA LEU A 71 -4.52 11.61 -10.51
C LEU A 71 -4.96 10.14 -10.41
N SER A 72 -5.26 9.52 -11.56
CA SER A 72 -5.64 8.10 -11.63
C SER A 72 -4.49 7.18 -11.22
N ALA A 73 -3.25 7.49 -11.63
CA ALA A 73 -2.05 6.75 -11.22
C ALA A 73 -1.79 6.89 -9.71
N PHE A 74 -2.00 8.08 -9.14
CA PHE A 74 -1.92 8.29 -7.71
C PHE A 74 -2.99 7.48 -6.96
N ALA A 75 -4.24 7.55 -7.40
CA ALA A 75 -5.35 6.77 -6.83
C ALA A 75 -5.07 5.26 -6.89
N ASN A 76 -4.56 4.77 -8.02
CA ASN A 76 -4.15 3.37 -8.18
C ASN A 76 -3.03 2.99 -7.20
N THR A 77 -2.04 3.85 -7.00
CA THR A 77 -0.96 3.63 -6.02
C THR A 77 -1.53 3.43 -4.61
N VAL A 78 -2.47 4.29 -4.21
CA VAL A 78 -3.13 4.21 -2.89
C VAL A 78 -3.98 2.95 -2.78
N PHE A 79 -4.75 2.62 -3.83
CA PHE A 79 -5.58 1.41 -3.87
C PHE A 79 -4.72 0.14 -3.72
N MET A 80 -3.66 0.00 -4.52
CA MET A 80 -2.78 -1.16 -4.48
C MET A 80 -2.03 -1.29 -3.16
N THR A 81 -1.71 -0.16 -2.52
CA THR A 81 -1.12 -0.11 -1.17
C THR A 81 -2.05 -0.75 -0.14
N TRP A 82 -3.30 -0.32 -0.10
CA TRP A 82 -4.28 -0.86 0.84
C TRP A 82 -4.61 -2.32 0.55
N LEU A 83 -4.78 -2.68 -0.73
CA LEU A 83 -5.00 -4.06 -1.14
C LEU A 83 -3.86 -4.98 -0.66
N SER A 84 -2.62 -4.57 -0.90
CA SER A 84 -1.43 -5.34 -0.48
C SER A 84 -1.31 -5.42 1.04
N THR A 85 -1.60 -4.32 1.75
CA THR A 85 -1.59 -4.30 3.22
C THR A 85 -2.63 -5.26 3.78
N LEU A 86 -3.84 -5.29 3.21
CA LEU A 86 -4.90 -6.24 3.60
C LEU A 86 -4.48 -7.68 3.36
N LEU A 87 -3.79 -7.98 2.24
CA LEU A 87 -3.26 -9.32 1.97
C LEU A 87 -2.21 -9.74 3.00
N ILE A 88 -1.31 -8.84 3.41
CA ILE A 88 -0.32 -9.09 4.46
C ILE A 88 -1.02 -9.37 5.80
N VAL A 89 -1.99 -8.54 6.18
CA VAL A 89 -2.79 -8.71 7.41
C VAL A 89 -3.51 -10.06 7.39
N TYR A 90 -4.17 -10.39 6.27
CA TYR A 90 -4.88 -11.65 6.11
C TYR A 90 -3.94 -12.85 6.21
N ARG A 91 -2.79 -12.81 5.53
CA ARG A 91 -1.76 -13.85 5.61
C ARG A 91 -1.28 -14.04 7.05
N ASP A 92 -0.93 -12.96 7.74
CA ASP A 92 -0.43 -13.02 9.11
C ASP A 92 -1.49 -13.46 10.12
N TRP A 93 -2.77 -13.28 9.81
CA TRP A 93 -3.87 -13.83 10.59
C TRP A 93 -4.05 -15.33 10.37
N ARG A 94 -3.87 -15.81 9.14
CA ARG A 94 -4.03 -17.24 8.78
C ARG A 94 -2.82 -18.10 9.16
N MET A 95 -1.63 -17.51 9.25
CA MET A 95 -0.43 -18.27 9.63
C MET A 95 -0.39 -18.54 11.14
N PRO A 96 -0.18 -19.80 11.57
CA PRO A 96 0.02 -20.13 12.97
C PRO A 96 1.23 -19.35 13.50
N LYS A 97 1.01 -18.52 14.52
CA LYS A 97 2.12 -17.86 15.20
C LYS A 97 2.80 -18.92 16.06
N SER A 98 4.00 -19.36 15.66
CA SER A 98 4.82 -20.19 16.54
C SER A 98 4.97 -19.45 17.87
N LYS A 99 4.79 -20.16 18.98
CA LYS A 99 5.17 -19.60 20.28
C LYS A 99 6.66 -19.29 20.19
N GLN A 100 7.03 -18.01 20.21
CA GLN A 100 8.42 -17.64 20.51
C GLN A 100 8.68 -18.16 21.93
N THR A 101 9.36 -19.31 22.02
CA THR A 101 9.89 -19.89 23.25
C THR A 101 11.00 -19.02 23.80
#